data_AF-A0A871RL09-F1
#
_entry.id   AF-A0A871RL09-F1
#
_cell.length_a   1.000
_cell.length_b   1.000
_cell.length_c   1.000
_cell.angle_alpha   90.00
_cell.angle_beta   90.00
_cell.angle_gamma   90.00
#
_symmetry.space_group_name_H-M   'P 1'
#
loop_
_entity.id
_entity.type
_entity.pdbx_description
1 polymer ?
#
loop_
_entity_poly.entity_id
_entity_poly.type
_entity_poly.pdbx_seq_one_letter_code
_entity_poly.pdbx_strand_id
1 'polypeptide(L)'
;MDFVDHRVCLLEHEGSQQLGFVRFQGTIDPWPGKECFGIEWDDPERGRNDGAVPFKGEKIRYFKVKRDVQSGSFLKILDDPVCSRDGYSYVNLAKGKVLVVKGRTLVDALAFKYDQLNQLDNLKNESIRFGSKQVKKYGFEKLMRLQANFNALRIVSLDHLLIGNEIGCSCSKLASEMLSSVQDLSLAYNMMTSWSIVVELATSLKQLRTLRLDGNWLDIEATSVDPCISVTKLTVSECGLGVSLDSKFVLDAVSAAFPKLNALSLSGNWFSNFPGISSIKLKSLDFSANRLAGTLSLGNQIVLEILDVSKNSITSIDGLASSLKELNLSNNEISDWGELDGFDAKFPRLESIKLVNNPILTKTESKWGYDMCLAQIMSRIQTVVRINGTNYADEQRRNYELYYISKVKEKQLPKPELHVWTNLLRKYGQKDTKIAQQVHYGSHQLPKLIKVCDGRDGAVAFEQMVFPAVTTVGKLKGKISVKLGISVLNFVLQTMLGDGSVEILDDDQESIEGSGVFDTVSFLVKSYKPLKAANPDLPILIRECSGVEPMLVMRLDKGVEVQKSLKDLSEPEITNLLLSKRAD
;
A
#
# COMPACT_ATOMS: atom_id res chain seq x y z
N MET A 1 11.98 -19.23 -41.20
CA MET A 1 11.32 -19.81 -40.01
C MET A 1 10.15 -18.91 -39.70
N ASP A 2 8.97 -19.47 -39.49
CA ASP A 2 7.78 -18.69 -39.15
C ASP A 2 7.75 -18.52 -37.63
N PHE A 3 7.74 -17.27 -37.17
CA PHE A 3 7.71 -16.91 -35.76
C PHE A 3 6.33 -16.42 -35.30
N VAL A 4 5.27 -16.48 -36.13
CA VAL A 4 3.92 -16.09 -35.69
C VAL A 4 3.51 -16.89 -34.44
N ASP A 5 2.84 -16.19 -33.52
CA ASP A 5 2.45 -16.61 -32.18
C ASP A 5 3.61 -17.07 -31.25
N HIS A 6 4.88 -16.89 -31.64
CA HIS A 6 6.00 -17.13 -30.73
C HIS A 6 6.10 -16.05 -29.65
N ARG A 7 6.38 -16.50 -28.42
CA ARG A 7 6.79 -15.68 -27.29
C ARG A 7 8.17 -15.07 -27.59
N VAL A 8 8.27 -13.75 -27.52
CA VAL A 8 9.51 -13.00 -27.81
C VAL A 8 9.85 -12.03 -26.68
N CYS A 9 11.14 -11.70 -26.56
CA CYS A 9 11.61 -10.65 -25.66
C CYS A 9 12.50 -9.66 -26.42
N LEU A 10 12.17 -8.38 -26.38
CA LEU A 10 13.06 -7.33 -26.88
C LEU A 10 14.00 -6.88 -25.76
N LEU A 11 15.29 -6.85 -26.08
CA LEU A 11 16.34 -6.29 -25.25
C LEU A 11 16.67 -4.88 -25.76
N GLU A 12 16.59 -3.88 -24.89
CA GLU A 12 17.00 -2.51 -25.20
C GLU A 12 18.34 -2.15 -24.53
N HIS A 13 18.95 -1.02 -24.95
CA HIS A 13 20.33 -0.64 -24.60
C HIS A 13 20.59 -0.45 -23.09
N GLU A 14 19.56 -0.25 -22.29
CA GLU A 14 19.65 -0.11 -20.82
C GLU A 14 19.47 -1.44 -20.07
N GLY A 15 19.39 -2.57 -20.80
CA GLY A 15 19.14 -3.89 -20.22
C GLY A 15 17.67 -4.15 -19.88
N SER A 16 16.76 -3.23 -20.22
CA SER A 16 15.33 -3.44 -20.07
C SER A 16 14.85 -4.56 -20.99
N GLN A 17 14.01 -5.44 -20.44
CA GLN A 17 13.38 -6.54 -21.13
C GLN A 17 11.91 -6.20 -21.38
N GLN A 18 11.43 -6.54 -22.57
CA GLN A 18 10.08 -6.22 -23.01
C GLN A 18 9.47 -7.45 -23.69
N LEU A 19 8.57 -8.13 -22.99
CA LEU A 19 7.95 -9.38 -23.42
C LEU A 19 6.73 -9.13 -24.30
N GLY A 20 6.48 -10.04 -25.24
CA GLY A 20 5.33 -9.98 -26.14
C GLY A 20 5.21 -11.20 -27.04
N PHE A 21 4.33 -11.10 -28.02
CA PHE A 21 4.09 -12.13 -29.03
C PHE A 21 4.22 -11.56 -30.44
N VAL A 22 4.87 -12.29 -31.33
CA VAL A 22 4.80 -12.00 -32.76
C VAL A 22 3.38 -12.33 -33.25
N ARG A 23 2.70 -11.37 -33.87
CA ARG A 23 1.37 -11.52 -34.48
C ARG A 23 1.39 -11.34 -35.99
N PHE A 24 2.53 -10.94 -36.55
CA PHE A 24 2.78 -10.80 -37.98
C PHE A 24 4.27 -10.93 -38.27
N GLN A 25 4.62 -11.60 -39.36
CA GLN A 25 5.96 -11.61 -39.92
C GLN A 25 5.84 -11.38 -41.43
N GLY A 26 6.61 -10.43 -41.97
CA GLY A 26 6.62 -10.13 -43.40
C GLY A 26 6.88 -8.66 -43.72
N THR A 27 6.58 -8.25 -44.95
CA THR A 27 6.71 -6.86 -45.41
C THR A 27 5.43 -6.07 -45.20
N ILE A 28 5.54 -4.80 -44.81
CA ILE A 28 4.42 -3.84 -44.75
C ILE A 28 4.61 -2.72 -45.78
N ASP A 29 3.50 -2.16 -46.28
CA ASP A 29 3.51 -1.14 -47.33
C ASP A 29 4.34 0.13 -46.99
N PRO A 30 4.37 0.64 -45.75
CA PRO A 30 5.27 1.74 -45.38
C PRO A 30 6.77 1.40 -45.49
N TRP A 31 7.15 0.12 -45.47
CA TRP A 31 8.54 -0.37 -45.52
C TRP A 31 8.75 -1.36 -46.68
N PRO A 32 8.64 -0.91 -47.94
CA PRO A 32 8.70 -1.79 -49.10
C PRO A 32 10.04 -2.54 -49.15
N GLY A 33 9.98 -3.85 -49.41
CA GLY A 33 11.15 -4.72 -49.50
C GLY A 33 11.94 -4.91 -48.19
N LYS A 34 11.36 -4.59 -47.03
CA LYS A 34 11.98 -4.86 -45.72
C LYS A 34 11.06 -5.67 -44.82
N GLU A 35 11.56 -6.81 -44.35
CA GLU A 35 10.85 -7.67 -43.41
C GLU A 35 10.75 -7.01 -42.03
N CYS A 36 9.66 -7.31 -41.33
CA CYS A 36 9.43 -6.86 -39.97
C CYS A 36 8.58 -7.84 -39.19
N PHE A 37 8.72 -7.78 -37.86
CA PHE A 37 7.77 -8.39 -36.95
C PHE A 37 6.72 -7.37 -36.53
N GLY A 38 5.45 -7.73 -36.65
CA GLY A 38 4.38 -7.13 -35.87
C GLY A 38 4.29 -7.85 -34.52
N ILE A 39 4.46 -7.11 -33.42
CA ILE A 39 4.50 -7.63 -32.05
C ILE A 39 3.36 -7.03 -31.25
N GLU A 40 2.68 -7.86 -30.46
CA GLU A 40 1.77 -7.45 -29.39
C GLU A 40 2.50 -7.56 -28.04
N TRP A 41 2.79 -6.43 -27.40
CA TRP A 41 3.49 -6.37 -26.11
C TRP A 41 2.61 -6.82 -24.95
N ASP A 42 3.25 -7.27 -23.87
CA ASP A 42 2.59 -7.58 -22.60
C ASP A 42 2.14 -6.31 -21.88
N ASP A 43 3.04 -5.34 -21.78
CA ASP A 43 2.75 -3.97 -21.39
C ASP A 43 2.03 -3.24 -22.55
N PRO A 44 0.76 -2.82 -22.38
CA PRO A 44 0.05 -2.08 -23.41
C PRO A 44 0.66 -0.70 -23.71
N GLU A 45 1.24 -0.02 -22.71
CA GLU A 45 1.77 1.35 -22.84
C GLU A 45 3.00 1.41 -23.75
N ARG A 46 3.69 0.27 -23.88
CA ARG A 46 4.82 0.09 -24.79
C ARG A 46 4.44 0.12 -26.27
N GLY A 47 3.19 -0.21 -26.57
CA GLY A 47 2.66 -0.29 -27.92
C GLY A 47 2.51 1.08 -28.60
N ARG A 48 2.19 1.04 -29.90
CA ARG A 48 2.15 2.21 -30.78
C ARG A 48 1.00 2.18 -31.80
N ASN A 49 0.28 1.06 -31.93
CA ASN A 49 -0.79 0.85 -32.89
C ASN A 49 -1.62 -0.40 -32.56
N ASP A 50 -2.71 -0.58 -33.30
CA ASP A 50 -3.67 -1.69 -33.20
C ASP A 50 -3.35 -2.87 -34.13
N GLY A 51 -2.11 -2.99 -34.63
CA GLY A 51 -1.73 -3.90 -35.71
C GLY A 51 -2.06 -3.38 -37.12
N ALA A 52 -2.38 -2.08 -37.24
CA ALA A 52 -2.64 -1.39 -38.49
C ALA A 52 -1.86 -0.06 -38.56
N VAL A 53 -1.39 0.30 -39.76
CA VAL A 53 -0.57 1.50 -40.01
C VAL A 53 -1.10 2.32 -41.20
N PRO A 54 -0.96 3.65 -41.17
CA PRO A 54 -1.40 4.50 -42.28
C PRO A 54 -0.44 4.39 -43.48
N PHE A 55 -1.01 4.26 -44.68
CA PHE A 55 -0.28 4.27 -45.94
C PHE A 55 -1.14 4.91 -47.04
N LYS A 56 -0.59 5.90 -47.77
CA LYS A 56 -1.25 6.61 -48.88
C LYS A 56 -2.68 7.15 -48.58
N GLY A 57 -2.96 7.49 -47.32
CA GLY A 57 -4.26 8.01 -46.88
C GLY A 57 -5.24 6.96 -46.34
N GLU A 58 -4.92 5.66 -46.48
CA GLU A 58 -5.70 4.55 -45.94
C GLU A 58 -5.03 3.94 -44.71
N LYS A 59 -5.78 3.21 -43.87
CA LYS A 59 -5.24 2.50 -42.70
C LYS A 59 -5.21 1.00 -42.97
N ILE A 60 -4.04 0.49 -43.37
CA ILE A 60 -3.86 -0.93 -43.73
C ILE A 60 -3.61 -1.75 -42.46
N ARG A 61 -4.33 -2.87 -42.31
CA ARG A 61 -4.22 -3.80 -41.17
C ARG A 61 -3.44 -5.05 -41.54
N TYR A 62 -2.43 -5.38 -40.74
CA TYR A 62 -1.60 -6.57 -40.90
C TYR A 62 -1.84 -7.60 -39.80
N PHE A 63 -2.19 -7.15 -38.58
CA PHE A 63 -2.62 -8.04 -37.50
C PHE A 63 -3.72 -7.41 -36.64
N LYS A 64 -4.21 -8.19 -35.68
CA LYS A 64 -5.08 -7.73 -34.60
C LYS A 64 -4.39 -8.00 -33.27
N VAL A 65 -4.43 -6.99 -32.40
CA VAL A 65 -4.12 -7.12 -30.97
C VAL A 65 -5.32 -7.78 -30.26
N LYS A 66 -5.03 -8.68 -29.31
CA LYS A 66 -5.99 -9.35 -28.42
C LYS A 66 -6.26 -8.55 -27.14
N ARG A 67 -5.27 -7.78 -26.67
CA ARG A 67 -5.24 -7.22 -25.30
C ARG A 67 -5.78 -5.80 -25.18
N ASP A 68 -5.18 -4.88 -25.91
CA ASP A 68 -5.47 -3.44 -25.90
C ASP A 68 -5.23 -2.87 -27.30
N VAL A 69 -6.07 -1.92 -27.71
CA VAL A 69 -6.05 -1.28 -29.04
C VAL A 69 -4.70 -0.63 -29.37
N GLN A 70 -3.84 -0.28 -28.40
CA GLN A 70 -2.52 0.31 -28.69
C GLN A 70 -1.32 -0.61 -28.48
N SER A 71 -1.51 -1.82 -27.92
CA SER A 71 -0.43 -2.78 -27.56
C SER A 71 0.45 -3.30 -28.72
N GLY A 72 0.14 -2.99 -29.98
CA GLY A 72 0.85 -3.43 -31.16
C GLY A 72 2.05 -2.55 -31.54
N SER A 73 3.07 -3.14 -32.19
CA SER A 73 4.21 -2.43 -32.76
C SER A 73 4.80 -3.18 -33.96
N PHE A 74 5.39 -2.46 -34.90
CA PHE A 74 6.18 -3.07 -35.98
C PHE A 74 7.68 -2.83 -35.72
N LEU A 75 8.49 -3.87 -35.81
CA LEU A 75 9.95 -3.82 -35.64
C LEU A 75 10.64 -4.30 -36.92
N LYS A 76 11.42 -3.41 -37.55
CA LYS A 76 12.18 -3.73 -38.76
C LYS A 76 13.34 -4.67 -38.44
N ILE A 77 13.34 -5.81 -39.12
CA ILE A 77 14.39 -6.83 -39.07
C ILE A 77 15.59 -6.30 -39.88
N LEU A 78 16.81 -6.60 -39.43
CA LEU A 78 18.00 -6.52 -40.29
C LEU A 78 18.17 -7.85 -41.01
N ASP A 79 18.60 -7.83 -42.27
CA ASP A 79 18.68 -9.01 -43.16
C ASP A 79 19.85 -9.95 -42.78
N ASP A 80 19.92 -10.33 -41.51
CA ASP A 80 20.93 -11.15 -40.84
C ASP A 80 20.33 -12.54 -40.48
N PRO A 81 21.16 -13.59 -40.39
CA PRO A 81 20.71 -14.89 -39.86
C PRO A 81 20.32 -14.80 -38.38
N VAL A 82 19.44 -15.70 -37.93
CA VAL A 82 19.17 -15.89 -36.50
C VAL A 82 20.48 -16.24 -35.79
N CYS A 83 20.87 -15.43 -34.82
CA CYS A 83 22.07 -15.61 -34.02
C CYS A 83 21.74 -16.31 -32.69
N SER A 84 22.75 -16.85 -32.02
CA SER A 84 22.62 -17.40 -30.67
C SER A 84 23.74 -16.90 -29.76
N ARG A 85 23.41 -16.59 -28.51
CA ARG A 85 24.36 -16.17 -27.46
C ARG A 85 23.81 -16.54 -26.09
N ASP A 86 24.68 -16.89 -25.14
CA ASP A 86 24.31 -17.18 -23.75
C ASP A 86 23.14 -18.19 -23.59
N GLY A 87 22.99 -19.15 -24.51
CA GLY A 87 21.91 -20.15 -24.50
C GLY A 87 20.58 -19.71 -25.12
N TYR A 88 20.41 -18.46 -25.58
CA TYR A 88 19.20 -17.98 -26.26
C TYR A 88 19.46 -17.67 -27.75
N SER A 89 18.42 -17.66 -28.57
CA SER A 89 18.49 -17.26 -29.99
C SER A 89 17.73 -15.97 -30.27
N TYR A 90 18.27 -15.15 -31.16
CA TYR A 90 17.81 -13.79 -31.39
C TYR A 90 17.99 -13.31 -32.84
N VAL A 91 17.27 -12.24 -33.18
CA VAL A 91 17.35 -11.51 -34.46
C VAL A 91 17.80 -10.08 -34.18
N ASN A 92 18.71 -9.57 -35.01
CA ASN A 92 19.13 -8.16 -34.96
C ASN A 92 18.03 -7.27 -35.56
N LEU A 93 17.73 -6.18 -34.87
CA LEU A 93 16.79 -5.17 -35.32
C LEU A 93 17.49 -3.83 -35.60
N ALA A 94 16.85 -3.00 -36.40
CA ALA A 94 17.32 -1.64 -36.66
C ALA A 94 17.56 -0.86 -35.35
N LYS A 95 18.58 0.03 -35.37
CA LYS A 95 19.08 0.80 -34.21
C LYS A 95 19.76 -0.06 -33.12
N GLY A 96 20.30 -1.22 -33.47
CA GLY A 96 21.10 -2.06 -32.59
C GLY A 96 20.30 -2.70 -31.45
N LYS A 97 18.99 -2.90 -31.64
CA LYS A 97 18.15 -3.63 -30.69
C LYS A 97 18.17 -5.13 -31.01
N VAL A 98 17.91 -5.96 -30.02
CA VAL A 98 17.93 -7.42 -30.15
C VAL A 98 16.56 -7.99 -29.78
N LEU A 99 15.95 -8.78 -30.67
CA LEU A 99 14.74 -9.53 -30.39
C LEU A 99 15.07 -11.00 -30.15
N VAL A 100 14.92 -11.47 -28.92
CA VAL A 100 15.03 -12.87 -28.53
C VAL A 100 13.81 -13.61 -29.06
N VAL A 101 14.06 -14.60 -29.93
CA VAL A 101 13.04 -15.43 -30.60
C VAL A 101 12.98 -16.86 -30.07
N LYS A 102 14.01 -17.28 -29.32
CA LYS A 102 13.99 -18.51 -28.51
C LYS A 102 14.70 -18.26 -27.19
N GLY A 103 14.04 -18.57 -26.08
CA GLY A 103 14.59 -18.43 -24.73
C GLY A 103 15.70 -19.44 -24.41
N ARG A 104 16.41 -19.19 -23.29
CA ARG A 104 17.38 -20.11 -22.68
C ARG A 104 16.70 -21.38 -22.15
N THR A 105 17.47 -22.45 -21.97
CA THR A 105 17.00 -23.55 -21.11
C THR A 105 17.09 -23.15 -19.63
N LEU A 106 16.34 -23.82 -18.75
CA LEU A 106 16.42 -23.60 -17.30
C LEU A 106 17.84 -23.94 -16.77
N VAL A 107 18.45 -25.02 -17.27
CA VAL A 107 19.85 -25.39 -16.95
C VAL A 107 20.83 -24.29 -17.39
N ASP A 108 20.70 -23.73 -18.60
CA ASP A 108 21.55 -22.63 -19.06
C ASP A 108 21.39 -21.38 -18.19
N ALA A 109 20.16 -21.08 -17.75
CA ALA A 109 19.90 -19.95 -16.88
C ALA A 109 20.47 -20.13 -15.46
N LEU A 110 20.45 -21.36 -14.93
CA LEU A 110 21.14 -21.72 -13.69
C LEU A 110 22.67 -21.53 -13.83
N ALA A 111 23.27 -22.05 -14.90
CA ALA A 111 24.69 -21.87 -15.17
C ALA A 111 25.04 -20.38 -15.34
N PHE A 112 24.31 -19.64 -16.17
CA PHE A 112 24.52 -18.20 -16.40
C PHE A 112 24.48 -17.36 -15.11
N LYS A 113 23.59 -17.69 -14.16
CA LYS A 113 23.44 -16.95 -12.90
C LYS A 113 24.38 -17.40 -11.78
N TYR A 114 24.73 -18.69 -11.70
CA TYR A 114 25.40 -19.25 -10.52
C TYR A 114 26.73 -19.98 -10.81
N ASP A 115 27.05 -20.36 -12.05
CA ASP A 115 28.37 -20.92 -12.44
C ASP A 115 29.45 -19.81 -12.62
N GLN A 116 29.31 -18.69 -11.90
CA GLN A 116 30.19 -17.53 -12.03
C GLN A 116 31.61 -17.73 -11.47
N LEU A 117 31.95 -18.94 -11.00
CA LEU A 117 33.35 -19.31 -10.73
C LEU A 117 34.22 -19.19 -11.99
N ASN A 118 33.66 -19.41 -13.18
CA ASN A 118 34.36 -19.17 -14.46
C ASN A 118 34.36 -17.70 -14.90
N GLN A 119 33.46 -16.85 -14.36
CA GLN A 119 33.41 -15.40 -14.66
C GLN A 119 34.31 -14.57 -13.73
N LEU A 120 34.79 -15.16 -12.63
CA LEU A 120 35.63 -14.51 -11.62
C LEU A 120 36.98 -14.00 -12.16
N ASP A 121 37.54 -14.62 -13.19
CA ASP A 121 38.78 -14.13 -13.82
C ASP A 121 38.57 -12.88 -14.70
N ASN A 122 37.36 -12.70 -15.26
CA ASN A 122 37.00 -11.47 -15.96
C ASN A 122 36.53 -10.36 -14.99
N LEU A 123 35.79 -10.72 -13.94
CA LEU A 123 35.20 -9.78 -12.98
C LEU A 123 36.20 -9.12 -12.01
N LYS A 124 37.45 -9.59 -11.93
CA LYS A 124 38.51 -8.96 -11.11
C LYS A 124 38.76 -7.49 -11.46
N ASN A 125 38.42 -7.06 -12.68
CA ASN A 125 38.68 -5.71 -13.18
C ASN A 125 37.42 -4.82 -13.32
N GLU A 126 36.20 -5.35 -13.14
CA GLU A 126 34.98 -4.57 -13.33
C GLU A 126 34.53 -3.87 -12.03
N SER A 127 34.66 -2.54 -12.02
CA SER A 127 34.06 -1.70 -10.99
C SER A 127 32.69 -1.18 -11.45
N ILE A 128 31.64 -1.45 -10.69
CA ILE A 128 30.30 -0.92 -10.97
C ILE A 128 30.27 0.54 -10.51
N ARG A 129 29.89 1.47 -11.39
CA ARG A 129 29.71 2.90 -11.05
C ARG A 129 28.23 3.23 -10.92
N PHE A 130 27.85 3.80 -9.78
CA PHE A 130 26.54 4.43 -9.56
C PHE A 130 26.76 5.94 -9.42
N GLY A 131 26.49 6.68 -10.51
CA GLY A 131 26.85 8.09 -10.61
C GLY A 131 28.35 8.31 -10.42
N SER A 132 28.73 9.17 -9.48
CA SER A 132 30.13 9.43 -9.13
C SER A 132 30.77 8.38 -8.21
N LYS A 133 30.01 7.41 -7.67
CA LYS A 133 30.52 6.40 -6.73
C LYS A 133 30.91 5.11 -7.45
N GLN A 134 32.16 4.71 -7.28
CA GLN A 134 32.72 3.46 -7.82
C GLN A 134 32.70 2.37 -6.73
N VAL A 135 31.95 1.30 -6.96
CA VAL A 135 31.84 0.15 -6.04
C VAL A 135 32.77 -0.97 -6.53
N LYS A 136 33.68 -1.39 -5.66
CA LYS A 136 34.51 -2.60 -5.84
C LYS A 136 33.91 -3.75 -5.02
N LYS A 137 33.75 -4.93 -5.62
CA LYS A 137 33.25 -6.13 -4.94
C LYS A 137 34.42 -6.84 -4.24
N TYR A 138 34.49 -6.75 -2.91
CA TYR A 138 35.40 -7.55 -2.08
C TYR A 138 34.61 -8.50 -1.17
N GLY A 139 35.11 -9.71 -0.92
CA GLY A 139 34.53 -10.66 0.04
C GLY A 139 33.38 -11.55 -0.46
N PHE A 140 32.92 -11.38 -1.70
CA PHE A 140 31.82 -12.19 -2.28
C PHE A 140 32.20 -13.65 -2.60
N GLU A 141 33.49 -14.00 -2.56
CA GLU A 141 34.00 -15.34 -2.93
C GLU A 141 33.36 -16.49 -2.14
N LYS A 142 33.13 -16.30 -0.83
CA LYS A 142 32.47 -17.31 0.02
C LYS A 142 30.99 -17.47 -0.34
N LEU A 143 30.32 -16.37 -0.69
CA LEU A 143 28.92 -16.39 -1.14
C LEU A 143 28.80 -17.07 -2.51
N MET A 144 29.69 -16.74 -3.45
CA MET A 144 29.71 -17.35 -4.79
C MET A 144 30.03 -18.85 -4.74
N ARG A 145 30.95 -19.30 -3.86
CA ARG A 145 31.20 -20.74 -3.64
C ARG A 145 30.01 -21.48 -3.02
N LEU A 146 29.24 -20.84 -2.14
CA LEU A 146 27.99 -21.41 -1.63
C LEU A 146 26.89 -21.43 -2.69
N GLN A 147 26.86 -20.43 -3.59
CA GLN A 147 25.90 -20.33 -4.69
C GLN A 147 26.18 -21.29 -5.85
N ALA A 148 27.44 -21.62 -6.11
CA ALA A 148 27.83 -22.62 -7.11
C ALA A 148 27.48 -24.07 -6.71
N ASN A 149 27.24 -24.33 -5.42
CA ASN A 149 26.67 -25.61 -4.97
C ASN A 149 25.13 -25.56 -5.05
N PHE A 150 24.60 -25.77 -6.26
CA PHE A 150 23.17 -25.77 -6.53
C PHE A 150 22.36 -26.60 -5.51
N ASN A 151 22.85 -27.78 -5.13
CA ASN A 151 22.15 -28.71 -4.23
C ASN A 151 21.94 -28.16 -2.81
N ALA A 152 22.67 -27.13 -2.39
CA ALA A 152 22.49 -26.46 -1.10
C ALA A 152 21.48 -25.29 -1.15
N LEU A 153 21.05 -24.86 -2.34
CA LEU A 153 20.18 -23.70 -2.51
C LEU A 153 18.73 -24.03 -2.11
N ARG A 154 18.25 -23.32 -1.08
CA ARG A 154 16.85 -23.39 -0.63
C ARG A 154 15.95 -22.34 -1.28
N ILE A 155 16.53 -21.22 -1.71
CA ILE A 155 15.84 -20.13 -2.39
C ILE A 155 16.59 -19.88 -3.70
N VAL A 156 15.90 -20.00 -4.83
CA VAL A 156 16.45 -19.83 -6.17
C VAL A 156 15.55 -18.86 -6.93
N SER A 157 16.09 -17.70 -7.29
CA SER A 157 15.47 -16.81 -8.28
C SER A 157 16.16 -16.99 -9.62
N LEU A 158 15.38 -17.09 -10.69
CA LEU A 158 15.81 -17.12 -12.09
C LEU A 158 15.00 -16.12 -12.92
N ASP A 159 14.55 -15.04 -12.27
CA ASP A 159 13.68 -14.04 -12.88
C ASP A 159 14.42 -13.24 -13.97
N HIS A 160 13.73 -12.85 -15.03
CA HIS A 160 14.28 -12.08 -16.16
C HIS A 160 15.52 -12.73 -16.82
N LEU A 161 15.59 -14.06 -16.85
CA LEU A 161 16.70 -14.80 -17.48
C LEU A 161 16.37 -15.32 -18.89
N LEU A 162 15.25 -14.90 -19.47
CA LEU A 162 14.79 -15.31 -20.80
C LEU A 162 14.55 -16.82 -20.91
N ILE A 163 14.16 -17.50 -19.82
CA ILE A 163 13.91 -18.94 -19.82
C ILE A 163 12.69 -19.25 -20.71
N GLY A 164 12.87 -20.13 -21.69
CA GLY A 164 11.79 -20.63 -22.54
C GLY A 164 11.14 -21.89 -21.97
N ASN A 165 10.43 -22.64 -22.81
CA ASN A 165 9.79 -23.90 -22.42
C ASN A 165 10.77 -25.08 -22.26
N GLU A 166 12.07 -24.92 -22.51
CA GLU A 166 13.05 -26.00 -22.45
C GLU A 166 13.74 -26.06 -21.08
N ILE A 167 13.73 -27.23 -20.43
CA ILE A 167 14.45 -27.42 -19.15
C ILE A 167 15.95 -27.61 -19.37
N GLY A 168 16.36 -28.23 -20.48
CA GLY A 168 17.76 -28.58 -20.80
C GLY A 168 18.21 -29.95 -20.29
N CYS A 169 17.43 -30.58 -19.40
CA CYS A 169 17.50 -31.99 -19.03
C CYS A 169 16.13 -32.48 -18.53
N SER A 170 16.00 -33.71 -18.04
CA SER A 170 14.74 -34.15 -17.41
C SER A 170 14.50 -33.44 -16.07
N CYS A 171 13.25 -33.17 -15.73
CA CYS A 171 12.90 -32.53 -14.45
C CYS A 171 13.39 -33.36 -13.24
N SER A 172 13.40 -34.69 -13.37
CA SER A 172 13.95 -35.61 -12.38
C SER A 172 15.45 -35.43 -12.14
N LYS A 173 16.25 -35.23 -13.22
CA LYS A 173 17.70 -35.01 -13.13
C LYS A 173 18.01 -33.65 -12.55
N LEU A 174 17.31 -32.61 -13.02
CA LEU A 174 17.42 -31.25 -12.45
C LEU A 174 17.11 -31.26 -10.94
N ALA A 175 16.05 -31.96 -10.53
CA ALA A 175 15.64 -32.03 -9.14
C ALA A 175 16.61 -32.82 -8.24
N SER A 176 17.29 -33.85 -8.75
CA SER A 176 18.23 -34.65 -7.95
C SER A 176 19.65 -34.12 -7.94
N GLU A 177 20.15 -33.62 -9.08
CA GLU A 177 21.56 -33.22 -9.24
C GLU A 177 21.81 -31.72 -9.04
N MET A 178 20.78 -30.87 -9.16
CA MET A 178 20.93 -29.41 -9.05
C MET A 178 20.03 -28.80 -7.97
N LEU A 179 18.73 -29.10 -7.94
CA LEU A 179 17.76 -28.36 -7.12
C LEU A 179 17.19 -29.17 -5.93
N SER A 180 17.96 -30.13 -5.42
CA SER A 180 17.51 -31.11 -4.42
C SER A 180 17.04 -30.53 -3.07
N SER A 181 17.54 -29.34 -2.69
CA SER A 181 17.16 -28.62 -1.46
C SER A 181 16.21 -27.44 -1.68
N VAL A 182 15.73 -27.17 -2.90
CA VAL A 182 14.96 -25.96 -3.18
C VAL A 182 13.59 -25.99 -2.50
N GLN A 183 13.23 -24.86 -1.87
CA GLN A 183 11.98 -24.63 -1.13
C GLN A 183 11.22 -23.43 -1.68
N ASP A 184 11.93 -22.47 -2.28
CA ASP A 184 11.36 -21.31 -2.95
C ASP A 184 12.03 -21.15 -4.33
N LEU A 185 11.23 -21.28 -5.40
CA LEU A 185 11.68 -21.12 -6.78
C LEU A 185 10.90 -19.97 -7.44
N SER A 186 11.65 -19.03 -8.03
CA SER A 186 11.10 -17.91 -8.79
C SER A 186 11.56 -18.00 -10.25
N LEU A 187 10.60 -18.04 -11.17
CA LEU A 187 10.79 -18.08 -12.63
C LEU A 187 10.13 -16.86 -13.28
N ALA A 188 9.97 -15.75 -12.56
CA ALA A 188 9.14 -14.62 -12.98
C ALA A 188 9.73 -13.83 -14.17
N TYR A 189 8.85 -13.24 -14.97
CA TYR A 189 9.16 -12.40 -16.14
C TYR A 189 10.14 -13.11 -17.12
N ASN A 190 9.83 -14.36 -17.45
CA ASN A 190 10.54 -15.17 -18.43
C ASN A 190 9.68 -15.39 -19.69
N MET A 191 10.17 -16.25 -20.58
CA MET A 191 9.52 -16.59 -21.86
C MET A 191 8.79 -17.94 -21.78
N MET A 192 8.40 -18.39 -20.58
CA MET A 192 7.68 -19.65 -20.41
C MET A 192 6.20 -19.49 -20.82
N THR A 193 5.67 -20.54 -21.45
CA THR A 193 4.24 -20.67 -21.76
C THR A 193 3.65 -22.03 -21.38
N SER A 194 4.44 -23.11 -21.37
CA SER A 194 3.93 -24.45 -21.05
C SER A 194 3.59 -24.62 -19.57
N TRP A 195 2.30 -24.78 -19.27
CA TRP A 195 1.81 -25.15 -17.94
C TRP A 195 2.21 -26.57 -17.54
N SER A 196 2.15 -27.51 -18.48
CA SER A 196 2.51 -28.92 -18.27
C SER A 196 3.96 -29.07 -17.78
N ILE A 197 4.92 -28.35 -18.38
CA ILE A 197 6.34 -28.37 -17.96
C ILE A 197 6.54 -27.72 -16.59
N VAL A 198 5.80 -26.66 -16.27
CA VAL A 198 5.80 -26.04 -14.93
C VAL A 198 5.33 -27.03 -13.86
N VAL A 199 4.26 -27.79 -14.14
CA VAL A 199 3.74 -28.80 -13.21
C VAL A 199 4.71 -29.97 -13.07
N GLU A 200 5.29 -30.49 -14.16
CA GLU A 200 6.28 -31.58 -14.11
C GLU A 200 7.52 -31.19 -13.28
N LEU A 201 8.02 -29.96 -13.49
CA LEU A 201 9.12 -29.39 -12.72
C LEU A 201 8.77 -29.30 -11.23
N ALA A 202 7.64 -28.68 -10.90
CA ALA A 202 7.21 -28.53 -9.50
C ALA A 202 6.97 -29.88 -8.82
N THR A 203 6.37 -30.85 -9.52
CA THR A 203 6.15 -32.22 -9.05
C THR A 203 7.48 -32.96 -8.83
N SER A 204 8.52 -32.67 -9.61
CA SER A 204 9.87 -33.24 -9.41
C SER A 204 10.56 -32.66 -8.16
N LEU A 205 10.35 -31.38 -7.84
CA LEU A 205 10.96 -30.67 -6.72
C LEU A 205 10.23 -30.95 -5.38
N LYS A 206 10.52 -32.09 -4.76
CA LYS A 206 9.82 -32.60 -3.56
C LYS A 206 9.89 -31.68 -2.32
N GLN A 207 10.91 -30.84 -2.22
CA GLN A 207 11.06 -29.86 -1.13
C GLN A 207 10.43 -28.49 -1.42
N LEU A 208 9.95 -28.23 -2.64
CA LEU A 208 9.39 -26.94 -3.03
C LEU A 208 8.17 -26.58 -2.18
N ARG A 209 8.01 -25.31 -1.80
CA ARG A 209 6.91 -24.78 -0.98
C ARG A 209 6.32 -23.51 -1.58
N THR A 210 7.17 -22.67 -2.16
CA THR A 210 6.80 -21.45 -2.90
C THR A 210 7.24 -21.59 -4.35
N LEU A 211 6.33 -21.35 -5.28
CA LEU A 211 6.63 -21.20 -6.70
C LEU A 211 6.11 -19.83 -7.18
N ARG A 212 6.95 -19.06 -7.86
CA ARG A 212 6.56 -17.79 -8.51
C ARG A 212 6.74 -17.87 -10.00
N LEU A 213 5.69 -17.53 -10.74
CA LEU A 213 5.60 -17.60 -12.20
C LEU A 213 5.16 -16.27 -12.82
N ASP A 214 5.15 -15.20 -12.03
CA ASP A 214 4.60 -13.89 -12.37
C ASP A 214 5.17 -13.36 -13.70
N GLY A 215 4.37 -12.72 -14.55
CA GLY A 215 4.81 -12.15 -15.83
C GLY A 215 5.21 -13.16 -16.94
N ASN A 216 4.91 -14.46 -16.77
CA ASN A 216 4.97 -15.44 -17.86
C ASN A 216 3.62 -15.56 -18.56
N TRP A 217 3.57 -16.01 -19.81
CA TRP A 217 2.28 -16.18 -20.51
C TRP A 217 1.90 -17.66 -20.52
N LEU A 218 1.31 -18.14 -19.42
CA LEU A 218 1.06 -19.56 -19.24
C LEU A 218 -0.22 -20.02 -19.93
N ASP A 219 -0.09 -20.98 -20.82
CA ASP A 219 -1.18 -21.72 -21.46
C ASP A 219 -1.72 -22.75 -20.43
N ILE A 220 -2.45 -22.25 -19.42
CA ILE A 220 -3.01 -23.08 -18.35
C ILE A 220 -4.05 -24.04 -18.94
N GLU A 221 -3.86 -25.33 -18.67
CA GLU A 221 -4.65 -26.44 -19.21
C GLU A 221 -4.96 -27.48 -18.12
N ALA A 222 -5.95 -28.33 -18.38
CA ALA A 222 -6.20 -29.52 -17.56
C ALA A 222 -5.06 -30.53 -17.77
N THR A 223 -4.13 -30.59 -16.82
CA THR A 223 -2.94 -31.44 -16.94
C THR A 223 -3.25 -32.93 -16.71
N SER A 224 -2.57 -33.79 -17.47
CA SER A 224 -2.52 -35.25 -17.28
C SER A 224 -1.34 -35.69 -16.39
N VAL A 225 -0.50 -34.75 -15.94
CA VAL A 225 0.67 -34.99 -15.09
C VAL A 225 0.25 -35.15 -13.63
N ASP A 226 0.99 -35.96 -12.87
CA ASP A 226 0.78 -36.14 -11.43
C ASP A 226 0.77 -34.80 -10.66
N PRO A 227 -0.18 -34.60 -9.72
CA PRO A 227 -0.33 -33.36 -8.99
C PRO A 227 0.84 -33.07 -8.04
N CYS A 228 1.28 -31.82 -8.02
CA CYS A 228 2.34 -31.33 -7.14
C CYS A 228 1.82 -31.14 -5.71
N ILE A 229 2.13 -32.10 -4.83
CA ILE A 229 1.72 -32.08 -3.42
C ILE A 229 2.66 -31.28 -2.49
N SER A 230 3.79 -30.80 -2.98
CA SER A 230 4.82 -30.11 -2.18
C SER A 230 4.55 -28.61 -2.05
N VAL A 231 4.12 -27.96 -3.13
CA VAL A 231 3.88 -26.51 -3.19
C VAL A 231 2.66 -26.11 -2.36
N THR A 232 2.86 -25.10 -1.53
CA THR A 232 1.84 -24.52 -0.64
C THR A 232 1.51 -23.07 -0.97
N LYS A 233 2.42 -22.35 -1.64
CA LYS A 233 2.23 -20.98 -2.11
C LYS A 233 2.57 -20.90 -3.60
N LEU A 234 1.67 -20.33 -4.39
CA LEU A 234 1.84 -20.08 -5.81
C LEU A 234 1.53 -18.62 -6.15
N THR A 235 2.37 -17.98 -6.96
CA THR A 235 2.05 -16.69 -7.58
C THR A 235 2.10 -16.84 -9.10
N VAL A 236 1.02 -16.40 -9.75
CA VAL A 236 0.84 -16.40 -11.22
C VAL A 236 0.28 -15.04 -11.61
N SER A 237 0.91 -13.97 -11.13
CA SER A 237 0.45 -12.60 -11.32
C SER A 237 0.90 -12.02 -12.66
N GLU A 238 0.14 -11.09 -13.24
CA GLU A 238 0.49 -10.39 -14.49
C GLU A 238 0.69 -11.32 -15.71
N CYS A 239 0.13 -12.54 -15.67
CA CYS A 239 0.30 -13.56 -16.71
C CYS A 239 -0.70 -13.43 -17.88
N GLY A 240 -1.60 -12.45 -17.84
CA GLY A 240 -2.56 -12.16 -18.93
C GLY A 240 -3.65 -13.23 -19.14
N LEU A 241 -3.85 -14.13 -18.17
CA LEU A 241 -4.70 -15.32 -18.32
C LEU A 241 -6.14 -14.99 -18.73
N GLY A 242 -6.73 -13.92 -18.16
CA GLY A 242 -8.10 -13.46 -18.43
C GLY A 242 -8.34 -12.94 -19.86
N VAL A 243 -7.31 -12.87 -20.72
CA VAL A 243 -7.46 -12.59 -22.16
C VAL A 243 -8.09 -13.77 -22.89
N SER A 244 -7.89 -15.00 -22.39
CA SER A 244 -8.28 -16.23 -23.10
C SER A 244 -8.95 -17.29 -22.23
N LEU A 245 -8.76 -17.24 -20.90
CA LEU A 245 -9.26 -18.22 -19.96
C LEU A 245 -10.24 -17.59 -18.97
N ASP A 246 -11.28 -18.35 -18.64
CA ASP A 246 -12.18 -18.01 -17.53
C ASP A 246 -11.47 -18.22 -16.17
N SER A 247 -11.75 -17.37 -15.18
CA SER A 247 -11.05 -17.44 -13.89
C SER A 247 -11.34 -18.74 -13.14
N LYS A 248 -12.54 -19.31 -13.28
CA LYS A 248 -12.90 -20.57 -12.62
C LYS A 248 -12.17 -21.75 -13.27
N PHE A 249 -12.05 -21.75 -14.60
CA PHE A 249 -11.24 -22.75 -15.30
C PHE A 249 -9.78 -22.71 -14.83
N VAL A 250 -9.18 -21.53 -14.72
CA VAL A 250 -7.83 -21.35 -14.16
C VAL A 250 -7.74 -21.88 -12.74
N LEU A 251 -8.70 -21.56 -11.87
CA LEU A 251 -8.68 -22.02 -10.48
C LEU A 251 -8.81 -23.55 -10.38
N ASP A 252 -9.69 -24.17 -11.17
CA ASP A 252 -9.89 -25.62 -11.18
C ASP A 252 -8.63 -26.35 -11.70
N ALA A 253 -7.97 -25.83 -12.74
CA ALA A 253 -6.69 -26.35 -13.24
C ALA A 253 -5.55 -26.19 -12.22
N VAL A 254 -5.49 -25.04 -11.53
CA VAL A 254 -4.53 -24.80 -10.43
C VAL A 254 -4.81 -25.72 -9.23
N SER A 255 -6.07 -25.96 -8.88
CA SER A 255 -6.45 -26.87 -7.79
C SER A 255 -6.09 -28.33 -8.11
N ALA A 256 -6.32 -28.75 -9.36
CA ALA A 256 -5.91 -30.07 -9.84
C ALA A 256 -4.38 -30.23 -9.80
N ALA A 257 -3.62 -29.25 -10.29
CA ALA A 257 -2.16 -29.30 -10.33
C ALA A 257 -1.50 -29.15 -8.94
N PHE A 258 -2.10 -28.39 -8.02
CA PHE A 258 -1.51 -28.04 -6.72
C PHE A 258 -2.51 -28.20 -5.55
N PRO A 259 -2.96 -29.42 -5.23
CA PRO A 259 -4.04 -29.68 -4.27
C PRO A 259 -3.70 -29.39 -2.78
N LYS A 260 -2.50 -28.87 -2.51
CA LYS A 260 -2.02 -28.49 -1.17
C LYS A 260 -1.77 -26.98 -1.00
N LEU A 261 -2.16 -26.15 -1.98
CA LEU A 261 -2.07 -24.70 -1.84
C LEU A 261 -2.88 -24.18 -0.65
N ASN A 262 -2.25 -23.26 0.07
CA ASN A 262 -2.87 -22.42 1.08
C ASN A 262 -2.79 -20.92 0.73
N ALA A 263 -1.92 -20.53 -0.20
CA ALA A 263 -1.78 -19.15 -0.66
C ALA A 263 -1.66 -19.10 -2.18
N LEU A 264 -2.51 -18.30 -2.82
CA LEU A 264 -2.52 -18.09 -4.26
C LEU A 264 -2.57 -16.58 -4.57
N SER A 265 -1.73 -16.11 -5.48
CA SER A 265 -1.95 -14.82 -6.17
C SER A 265 -2.25 -15.05 -7.64
N LEU A 266 -3.34 -14.44 -8.09
CA LEU A 266 -3.78 -14.27 -9.47
C LEU A 266 -3.92 -12.77 -9.79
N SER A 267 -3.16 -11.91 -9.12
CA SER A 267 -3.19 -10.47 -9.35
C SER A 267 -2.84 -10.10 -10.80
N GLY A 268 -3.41 -9.02 -11.35
CA GLY A 268 -2.96 -8.49 -12.64
C GLY A 268 -3.32 -9.33 -13.87
N ASN A 269 -4.21 -10.32 -13.76
CA ASN A 269 -4.56 -11.26 -14.84
C ASN A 269 -5.74 -10.83 -15.73
N TRP A 270 -6.32 -9.66 -15.45
CA TRP A 270 -7.44 -9.07 -16.20
C TRP A 270 -8.74 -9.90 -16.19
N PHE A 271 -8.95 -10.74 -15.17
CA PHE A 271 -10.22 -11.45 -15.02
C PHE A 271 -11.37 -10.49 -14.73
N SER A 272 -12.45 -10.59 -15.52
CA SER A 272 -13.68 -9.80 -15.33
C SER A 272 -14.70 -10.45 -14.38
N ASN A 273 -14.43 -11.68 -13.93
CA ASN A 273 -15.26 -12.43 -12.99
C ASN A 273 -14.39 -13.03 -11.87
N PHE A 274 -15.00 -13.29 -10.71
CA PHE A 274 -14.37 -13.97 -9.59
C PHE A 274 -14.69 -15.47 -9.69
N PRO A 275 -13.72 -16.38 -9.50
CA PRO A 275 -13.90 -17.80 -9.83
C PRO A 275 -14.89 -18.53 -8.91
N GLY A 276 -15.09 -18.00 -7.70
CA GLY A 276 -15.54 -18.78 -6.55
C GLY A 276 -14.46 -19.76 -6.11
N ILE A 277 -14.21 -19.89 -4.80
CA ILE A 277 -13.08 -20.71 -4.29
C ILE A 277 -13.52 -21.98 -3.55
N SER A 278 -14.62 -22.60 -3.98
CA SER A 278 -15.10 -23.86 -3.41
C SER A 278 -14.26 -25.08 -3.82
N SER A 279 -13.57 -25.03 -4.96
CA SER A 279 -12.74 -26.12 -5.48
C SER A 279 -11.36 -26.23 -4.82
N ILE A 280 -10.97 -25.30 -3.95
CA ILE A 280 -9.63 -25.28 -3.30
C ILE A 280 -9.66 -24.66 -1.89
N LYS A 281 -8.90 -25.23 -0.95
CA LYS A 281 -8.88 -24.80 0.46
C LYS A 281 -7.77 -23.77 0.74
N LEU A 282 -7.94 -22.55 0.22
CA LEU A 282 -7.00 -21.44 0.42
C LEU A 282 -7.17 -20.75 1.78
N LYS A 283 -6.06 -20.32 2.38
CA LYS A 283 -6.03 -19.36 3.50
C LYS A 283 -5.86 -17.93 3.03
N SER A 284 -5.11 -17.71 1.95
CA SER A 284 -4.85 -16.40 1.37
C SER A 284 -5.12 -16.42 -0.12
N LEU A 285 -5.92 -15.46 -0.60
CA LEU A 285 -6.14 -15.21 -2.03
C LEU A 285 -5.86 -13.75 -2.32
N ASP A 286 -4.96 -13.51 -3.26
CA ASP A 286 -4.76 -12.21 -3.89
C ASP A 286 -5.31 -12.26 -5.31
N PHE A 287 -6.34 -11.45 -5.56
CA PHE A 287 -7.04 -11.29 -6.83
C PHE A 287 -7.08 -9.79 -7.21
N SER A 288 -6.13 -9.01 -6.71
CA SER A 288 -6.01 -7.57 -6.98
C SER A 288 -5.68 -7.27 -8.46
N ALA A 289 -5.80 -6.01 -8.88
CA ALA A 289 -5.42 -5.55 -10.23
C ALA A 289 -6.08 -6.34 -11.40
N ASN A 290 -7.28 -6.85 -11.18
CA ASN A 290 -8.09 -7.54 -12.19
C ASN A 290 -9.13 -6.56 -12.79
N ARG A 291 -10.15 -7.07 -13.46
CA ARG A 291 -11.22 -6.28 -14.10
C ARG A 291 -12.59 -6.59 -13.50
N LEU A 292 -12.63 -6.98 -12.21
CA LEU A 292 -13.88 -7.22 -11.50
C LEU A 292 -14.67 -5.92 -11.41
N ALA A 293 -15.96 -5.95 -11.75
CA ALA A 293 -16.82 -4.78 -11.73
C ALA A 293 -18.17 -5.07 -11.04
N GLY A 294 -18.74 -4.07 -10.36
CA GLY A 294 -20.03 -4.19 -9.68
C GLY A 294 -19.96 -5.01 -8.39
N THR A 295 -20.99 -5.83 -8.14
CA THR A 295 -21.08 -6.65 -6.92
C THR A 295 -20.16 -7.88 -6.98
N LEU A 296 -19.15 -7.93 -6.11
CA LEU A 296 -18.34 -9.13 -5.91
C LEU A 296 -19.15 -10.20 -5.16
N SER A 297 -19.59 -11.23 -5.87
CA SER A 297 -20.21 -12.41 -5.26
C SER A 297 -19.14 -13.43 -4.84
N LEU A 298 -18.87 -13.53 -3.54
CA LEU A 298 -17.99 -14.55 -2.98
C LEU A 298 -18.65 -15.94 -2.99
N GLY A 299 -19.97 -15.99 -2.83
CA GLY A 299 -20.73 -17.23 -2.62
C GLY A 299 -20.85 -17.60 -1.14
N ASN A 300 -21.32 -18.82 -0.87
CA ASN A 300 -21.66 -19.26 0.48
C ASN A 300 -20.54 -20.11 1.11
N GLN A 301 -20.22 -19.82 2.38
CA GLN A 301 -19.36 -20.64 3.26
C GLN A 301 -17.92 -20.81 2.77
N ILE A 302 -17.30 -19.72 2.32
CA ILE A 302 -15.86 -19.72 2.04
C ILE A 302 -15.05 -19.78 3.34
N VAL A 303 -14.08 -20.69 3.37
CA VAL A 303 -13.04 -20.77 4.41
C VAL A 303 -11.75 -20.15 3.85
N LEU A 304 -11.63 -18.84 4.00
CA LEU A 304 -10.47 -18.02 3.63
C LEU A 304 -10.13 -17.08 4.80
N GLU A 305 -8.86 -16.79 5.06
CA GLU A 305 -8.42 -15.88 6.16
C GLU A 305 -8.05 -14.48 5.63
N ILE A 306 -7.45 -14.40 4.43
CA ILE A 306 -6.99 -13.16 3.79
C ILE A 306 -7.51 -13.07 2.36
N LEU A 307 -8.17 -11.97 2.01
CA LEU A 307 -8.62 -11.65 0.65
C LEU A 307 -8.11 -10.27 0.21
N ASP A 308 -7.37 -10.22 -0.88
CA ASP A 308 -7.05 -8.97 -1.58
C ASP A 308 -7.80 -8.90 -2.91
N VAL A 309 -8.66 -7.89 -3.06
CA VAL A 309 -9.39 -7.56 -4.29
C VAL A 309 -9.22 -6.07 -4.64
N SER A 310 -8.12 -5.46 -4.17
CA SER A 310 -7.78 -4.07 -4.45
C SER A 310 -7.49 -3.84 -5.95
N LYS A 311 -7.60 -2.59 -6.41
CA LYS A 311 -7.40 -2.20 -7.83
C LYS A 311 -8.35 -2.97 -8.77
N ASN A 312 -9.64 -2.91 -8.49
CA ASN A 312 -10.72 -3.40 -9.35
C ASN A 312 -11.79 -2.27 -9.46
N SER A 313 -12.94 -2.56 -10.05
CA SER A 313 -14.13 -1.68 -10.14
C SER A 313 -15.30 -2.21 -9.28
N ILE A 314 -15.00 -2.78 -8.11
CA ILE A 314 -16.01 -3.37 -7.22
C ILE A 314 -16.80 -2.24 -6.54
N THR A 315 -18.13 -2.32 -6.59
CA THR A 315 -19.03 -1.36 -5.93
C THR A 315 -19.55 -1.88 -4.58
N SER A 316 -19.68 -3.20 -4.45
CA SER A 316 -20.23 -3.88 -3.26
C SER A 316 -19.75 -5.34 -3.19
N ILE A 317 -19.95 -6.01 -2.05
CA ILE A 317 -19.55 -7.43 -1.86
C ILE A 317 -20.69 -8.19 -1.20
N ASP A 318 -21.01 -9.36 -1.74
CA ASP A 318 -21.99 -10.30 -1.19
C ASP A 318 -21.40 -11.71 -1.01
N GLY A 319 -22.09 -12.50 -0.19
CA GLY A 319 -21.65 -13.84 0.24
C GLY A 319 -21.18 -13.87 1.70
N LEU A 320 -20.84 -15.08 2.16
CA LEU A 320 -20.47 -15.38 3.54
C LEU A 320 -19.08 -16.02 3.60
N ALA A 321 -18.12 -15.28 4.17
CA ALA A 321 -16.76 -15.77 4.43
C ALA A 321 -16.46 -15.69 5.93
N SER A 322 -16.95 -16.69 6.68
CA SER A 322 -17.00 -16.68 8.15
C SER A 322 -15.63 -16.77 8.85
N SER A 323 -14.57 -17.12 8.12
CA SER A 323 -13.19 -17.13 8.62
C SER A 323 -12.35 -15.93 8.22
N LEU A 324 -12.90 -14.99 7.42
CA LEU A 324 -12.13 -13.88 6.85
C LEU A 324 -11.71 -12.90 7.94
N LYS A 325 -10.41 -12.64 8.04
CA LYS A 325 -9.77 -11.72 9.00
C LYS A 325 -9.26 -10.46 8.35
N GLU A 326 -8.72 -10.58 7.13
CA GLU A 326 -8.16 -9.45 6.38
C GLU A 326 -8.85 -9.29 5.02
N LEU A 327 -9.35 -8.10 4.74
CA LEU A 327 -9.99 -7.74 3.48
C LEU A 327 -9.41 -6.43 2.93
N ASN A 328 -8.77 -6.49 1.76
CA ASN A 328 -8.30 -5.31 1.04
C ASN A 328 -9.21 -4.99 -0.15
N LEU A 329 -9.85 -3.83 -0.07
CA LEU A 329 -10.75 -3.25 -1.07
C LEU A 329 -10.21 -1.93 -1.63
N SER A 330 -8.96 -1.57 -1.35
CA SER A 330 -8.41 -0.27 -1.77
C SER A 330 -8.43 -0.10 -3.29
N ASN A 331 -8.64 1.10 -3.81
CA ASN A 331 -8.77 1.38 -5.25
C ASN A 331 -9.91 0.54 -5.86
N ASN A 332 -11.13 0.84 -5.43
CA ASN A 332 -12.39 0.29 -5.95
C ASN A 332 -13.44 1.41 -6.00
N GLU A 333 -14.67 1.07 -6.41
CA GLU A 333 -15.75 2.02 -6.69
C GLU A 333 -16.84 2.05 -5.60
N ILE A 334 -16.53 1.54 -4.39
CA ILE A 334 -17.45 1.56 -3.25
C ILE A 334 -17.79 3.02 -2.92
N SER A 335 -19.08 3.37 -3.02
CA SER A 335 -19.51 4.78 -3.00
C SER A 335 -20.64 5.13 -2.03
N ASP A 336 -21.21 4.13 -1.36
CA ASP A 336 -22.20 4.27 -0.28
C ASP A 336 -21.70 3.58 1.02
N TRP A 337 -22.08 4.14 2.17
CA TRP A 337 -21.74 3.61 3.49
C TRP A 337 -22.64 2.43 3.90
N GLY A 338 -23.86 2.32 3.34
CA GLY A 338 -24.77 1.20 3.58
C GLY A 338 -24.21 -0.15 3.15
N GLU A 339 -23.29 -0.18 2.19
CA GLU A 339 -22.57 -1.39 1.78
C GLU A 339 -21.82 -2.06 2.94
N LEU A 340 -21.43 -1.29 3.96
CA LEU A 340 -20.75 -1.80 5.16
C LEU A 340 -21.71 -2.26 6.26
N ASP A 341 -23.01 -1.94 6.21
CA ASP A 341 -23.97 -2.24 7.28
C ASP A 341 -24.26 -3.75 7.44
N GLY A 342 -23.96 -4.55 6.42
CA GLY A 342 -24.00 -6.02 6.44
C GLY A 342 -22.67 -6.71 6.81
N PHE A 343 -21.56 -5.99 7.00
CA PHE A 343 -20.23 -6.61 7.07
C PHE A 343 -20.02 -7.53 8.27
N ASP A 344 -20.51 -7.20 9.47
CA ASP A 344 -20.39 -8.11 10.62
C ASP A 344 -21.16 -9.43 10.43
N ALA A 345 -22.20 -9.45 9.59
CA ALA A 345 -22.93 -10.68 9.23
C ALA A 345 -22.23 -11.48 8.10
N LYS A 346 -21.66 -10.78 7.10
CA LYS A 346 -20.92 -11.38 5.98
C LYS A 346 -19.53 -11.90 6.40
N PHE A 347 -18.89 -11.21 7.35
CA PHE A 347 -17.50 -11.40 7.77
C PHE A 347 -17.35 -11.32 9.31
N PRO A 348 -17.97 -12.21 10.09
CA PRO A 348 -18.01 -12.16 11.58
C PRO A 348 -16.66 -12.32 12.31
N ARG A 349 -15.53 -12.35 11.59
CA ARG A 349 -14.17 -12.43 12.11
C ARG A 349 -13.23 -11.38 11.50
N LEU A 350 -13.78 -10.34 10.85
CA LEU A 350 -12.99 -9.37 10.11
C LEU A 350 -12.24 -8.41 11.05
N GLU A 351 -10.98 -8.74 11.35
CA GLU A 351 -10.10 -7.93 12.19
C GLU A 351 -9.51 -6.71 11.45
N SER A 352 -9.41 -6.77 10.12
CA SER A 352 -8.66 -5.81 9.32
C SER A 352 -9.31 -5.48 7.98
N ILE A 353 -9.56 -4.20 7.71
CA ILE A 353 -10.09 -3.71 6.43
C ILE A 353 -9.21 -2.60 5.84
N LYS A 354 -9.08 -2.58 4.50
CA LYS A 354 -8.50 -1.46 3.76
C LYS A 354 -9.48 -0.97 2.70
N LEU A 355 -9.77 0.33 2.71
CA LEU A 355 -10.73 1.02 1.82
C LEU A 355 -10.10 2.24 1.11
N VAL A 356 -8.78 2.46 1.24
CA VAL A 356 -8.06 3.61 0.65
C VAL A 356 -8.42 3.77 -0.83
N ASN A 357 -8.56 5.01 -1.31
CA ASN A 357 -8.95 5.31 -2.70
C ASN A 357 -10.28 4.68 -3.15
N ASN A 358 -11.29 4.66 -2.27
CA ASN A 358 -12.70 4.44 -2.66
C ASN A 358 -13.51 5.74 -2.53
N PRO A 359 -14.51 5.98 -3.40
CA PRO A 359 -15.40 7.14 -3.31
C PRO A 359 -16.07 7.36 -1.95
N ILE A 360 -16.37 6.32 -1.17
CA ILE A 360 -16.88 6.47 0.21
C ILE A 360 -15.96 7.32 1.11
N LEU A 361 -14.64 7.12 1.00
CA LEU A 361 -13.69 7.84 1.83
C LEU A 361 -13.50 9.25 1.30
N THR A 362 -13.21 9.42 0.01
CA THR A 362 -12.88 10.74 -0.57
C THR A 362 -14.04 11.74 -0.47
N LYS A 363 -15.30 11.30 -0.66
CA LYS A 363 -16.50 12.14 -0.46
C LYS A 363 -16.72 12.54 1.00
N THR A 364 -16.35 11.66 1.95
CA THR A 364 -16.55 11.89 3.39
C THR A 364 -15.43 12.77 3.95
N GLU A 365 -14.18 12.47 3.58
CA GLU A 365 -12.98 13.19 4.01
C GLU A 365 -12.97 14.64 3.53
N SER A 366 -13.29 14.88 2.26
CA SER A 366 -13.35 16.25 1.69
C SER A 366 -14.41 17.15 2.35
N LYS A 367 -15.44 16.56 2.98
CA LYS A 367 -16.56 17.28 3.61
C LYS A 367 -16.46 17.38 5.13
N TRP A 368 -15.93 16.35 5.78
CA TRP A 368 -15.99 16.16 7.24
C TRP A 368 -14.66 15.67 7.87
N GLY A 369 -13.59 15.55 7.08
CA GLY A 369 -12.28 15.07 7.54
C GLY A 369 -12.17 13.54 7.62
N TYR A 370 -10.93 13.04 7.64
CA TYR A 370 -10.63 11.61 7.67
C TYR A 370 -11.14 10.91 8.95
N ASP A 371 -11.16 11.63 10.09
CA ASP A 371 -11.76 11.16 11.34
C ASP A 371 -13.23 10.74 11.18
N MET A 372 -13.99 11.41 10.31
CA MET A 372 -15.37 11.03 10.02
C MET A 372 -15.46 9.70 9.25
N CYS A 373 -14.48 9.42 8.39
CA CYS A 373 -14.38 8.12 7.72
C CYS A 373 -14.14 6.99 8.72
N LEU A 374 -13.23 7.20 9.68
CA LEU A 374 -12.97 6.24 10.76
C LEU A 374 -14.22 6.01 11.62
N ALA A 375 -14.93 7.08 12.00
CA ALA A 375 -16.18 7.02 12.73
C ALA A 375 -17.26 6.20 12.00
N GLN A 376 -17.43 6.41 10.69
CA GLN A 376 -18.38 5.70 9.85
C GLN A 376 -18.02 4.20 9.68
N ILE A 377 -16.73 3.84 9.59
CA ILE A 377 -16.28 2.44 9.51
C ILE A 377 -16.50 1.72 10.85
N MET A 378 -15.95 2.26 11.93
CA MET A 378 -15.99 1.62 13.25
C MET A 378 -17.43 1.41 13.74
N SER A 379 -18.32 2.36 13.45
CA SER A 379 -19.72 2.31 13.86
C SER A 379 -20.57 1.29 13.10
N ARG A 380 -20.06 0.73 11.98
CA ARG A 380 -20.74 -0.27 11.15
C ARG A 380 -20.17 -1.66 11.28
N ILE A 381 -18.86 -1.76 11.41
CA ILE A 381 -18.13 -3.02 11.47
C ILE A 381 -17.50 -3.12 12.86
N GLN A 382 -18.13 -3.84 13.77
CA GLN A 382 -17.71 -3.96 15.17
C GLN A 382 -16.44 -4.79 15.33
N THR A 383 -16.22 -5.73 14.42
CA THR A 383 -15.11 -6.71 14.45
C THR A 383 -13.73 -6.12 14.11
N VAL A 384 -13.67 -5.02 13.37
CA VAL A 384 -12.40 -4.47 12.84
C VAL A 384 -11.59 -3.72 13.89
N VAL A 385 -10.32 -4.10 14.06
CA VAL A 385 -9.34 -3.40 14.92
C VAL A 385 -8.27 -2.67 14.10
N ARG A 386 -8.07 -3.03 12.82
CA ARG A 386 -7.10 -2.42 11.91
C ARG A 386 -7.76 -1.83 10.67
N ILE A 387 -7.68 -0.51 10.50
CA ILE A 387 -8.28 0.22 9.36
C ILE A 387 -7.15 0.87 8.54
N ASN A 388 -7.10 0.59 7.25
CA ASN A 388 -6.11 1.14 6.30
C ASN A 388 -4.64 0.90 6.72
N GLY A 389 -4.38 -0.11 7.55
CA GLY A 389 -3.06 -0.45 8.09
C GLY A 389 -2.77 0.06 9.50
N THR A 390 -3.58 0.99 10.03
CA THR A 390 -3.46 1.51 11.40
C THR A 390 -4.29 0.68 12.37
N ASN A 391 -3.71 0.28 13.50
CA ASN A 391 -4.42 -0.36 14.60
C ASN A 391 -5.07 0.71 15.49
N TYR A 392 -6.30 0.45 15.96
CA TYR A 392 -7.04 1.34 16.86
C TYR A 392 -7.37 0.63 18.16
N ALA A 393 -7.12 1.30 19.29
CA ALA A 393 -7.47 0.81 20.62
C ALA A 393 -8.97 0.98 20.91
N ASP A 394 -9.51 0.19 21.85
CA ASP A 394 -10.92 0.21 22.22
C ASP A 394 -11.42 1.60 22.67
N GLU A 395 -10.56 2.38 23.33
CA GLU A 395 -10.87 3.77 23.73
C GLU A 395 -11.04 4.70 22.51
N GLN A 396 -10.15 4.60 21.52
CA GLN A 396 -10.26 5.37 20.27
C GLN A 396 -11.54 4.99 19.52
N ARG A 397 -11.81 3.69 19.39
CA ARG A 397 -13.05 3.15 18.81
C ARG A 397 -14.28 3.68 19.53
N ARG A 398 -14.28 3.69 20.87
CA ARG A 398 -15.37 4.25 21.68
C ARG A 398 -15.61 5.73 21.40
N ASN A 399 -14.55 6.52 21.29
CA ASN A 399 -14.65 7.96 21.03
C ASN A 399 -15.23 8.22 19.62
N TYR A 400 -14.75 7.51 18.60
CA TYR A 400 -15.28 7.59 17.24
C TYR A 400 -16.75 7.14 17.13
N GLU A 401 -17.14 6.05 17.81
CA GLU A 401 -18.52 5.56 17.80
C GLU A 401 -19.48 6.52 18.52
N LEU A 402 -19.10 7.08 19.68
CA LEU A 402 -19.91 8.08 20.38
C LEU A 402 -20.05 9.39 19.57
N TYR A 403 -18.96 9.82 18.93
CA TYR A 403 -18.99 10.98 18.03
C TYR A 403 -19.93 10.76 16.84
N TYR A 404 -19.89 9.58 16.21
CA TYR A 404 -20.82 9.22 15.14
C TYR A 404 -22.29 9.25 15.60
N ILE A 405 -22.59 8.68 16.77
CA ILE A 405 -23.95 8.69 17.33
C ILE A 405 -24.45 10.13 17.54
N SER A 406 -23.62 11.02 18.07
CA SER A 406 -23.98 12.45 18.23
C SER A 406 -24.33 13.07 16.88
N LYS A 407 -23.49 12.85 15.86
CA LYS A 407 -23.64 13.45 14.54
C LYS A 407 -24.85 12.93 13.75
N VAL A 408 -25.24 11.66 13.94
CA VAL A 408 -26.50 11.12 13.41
C VAL A 408 -27.71 11.71 14.16
N LYS A 409 -27.65 11.87 15.48
CA LYS A 409 -28.72 12.51 16.28
C LYS A 409 -28.90 13.99 15.94
N GLU A 410 -27.80 14.70 15.67
CA GLU A 410 -27.77 16.07 15.14
C GLU A 410 -28.24 16.18 13.68
N LYS A 411 -28.59 15.06 13.02
CA LYS A 411 -28.97 14.97 11.59
C LYS A 411 -27.90 15.48 10.61
N GLN A 412 -26.64 15.52 11.01
CA GLN A 412 -25.51 15.92 10.16
C GLN A 412 -25.02 14.75 9.27
N LEU A 413 -25.33 13.51 9.65
CA LEU A 413 -24.95 12.29 8.95
C LEU A 413 -26.17 11.38 8.68
N PRO A 414 -26.12 10.55 7.62
CA PRO A 414 -27.10 9.50 7.42
C PRO A 414 -27.01 8.46 8.55
N LYS A 415 -28.18 8.00 9.00
CA LYS A 415 -28.36 6.87 9.90
C LYS A 415 -28.03 5.57 9.13
N PRO A 416 -27.32 4.59 9.73
CA PRO A 416 -27.09 3.29 9.10
C PRO A 416 -28.36 2.43 9.16
N GLU A 417 -28.32 1.22 8.59
CA GLU A 417 -29.42 0.26 8.70
C GLU A 417 -29.84 0.01 10.15
N LEU A 418 -31.12 -0.32 10.34
CA LEU A 418 -31.78 -0.26 11.64
C LEU A 418 -31.14 -1.21 12.67
N HIS A 419 -30.66 -2.39 12.28
CA HIS A 419 -29.96 -3.32 13.18
C HIS A 419 -28.62 -2.76 13.63
N VAL A 420 -27.82 -2.18 12.72
CA VAL A 420 -26.52 -1.55 13.03
C VAL A 420 -26.74 -0.43 14.05
N TRP A 421 -27.67 0.48 13.76
CA TRP A 421 -27.98 1.60 14.65
C TRP A 421 -28.46 1.14 16.03
N THR A 422 -29.37 0.16 16.06
CA THR A 422 -29.92 -0.36 17.33
C THR A 422 -28.84 -1.05 18.17
N ASN A 423 -27.95 -1.81 17.54
CA ASN A 423 -26.84 -2.46 18.23
C ASN A 423 -25.82 -1.44 18.76
N LEU A 424 -25.49 -0.41 17.97
CA LEU A 424 -24.60 0.67 18.36
C LEU A 424 -25.14 1.50 19.53
N LEU A 425 -26.43 1.88 19.49
CA LEU A 425 -27.06 2.56 20.62
C LEU A 425 -27.11 1.68 21.88
N ARG A 426 -27.42 0.37 21.73
CA ARG A 426 -27.43 -0.59 22.84
C ARG A 426 -26.04 -0.71 23.50
N LYS A 427 -24.96 -0.75 22.71
CA LYS A 427 -23.57 -0.81 23.18
C LYS A 427 -23.22 0.33 24.16
N TYR A 428 -23.84 1.50 24.00
CA TYR A 428 -23.62 2.68 24.86
C TYR A 428 -24.80 3.04 25.77
N GLY A 429 -25.79 2.15 25.92
CA GLY A 429 -26.98 2.40 26.76
C GLY A 429 -27.85 3.57 26.29
N GLN A 430 -27.69 4.01 25.03
CA GLN A 430 -28.43 5.14 24.48
C GLN A 430 -29.80 4.72 23.93
N LYS A 431 -30.77 5.64 23.96
CA LYS A 431 -32.10 5.44 23.37
C LYS A 431 -32.23 6.14 22.02
N ASP A 432 -32.99 5.53 21.11
CA ASP A 432 -33.41 6.10 19.83
C ASP A 432 -34.70 6.90 20.04
N THR A 433 -34.56 8.14 20.51
CA THR A 433 -35.70 9.02 20.75
C THR A 433 -36.36 9.39 19.43
N LYS A 434 -37.54 8.81 19.15
CA LYS A 434 -38.44 9.30 18.09
C LYS A 434 -38.70 10.79 18.29
N ILE A 435 -38.83 11.49 17.16
CA ILE A 435 -38.94 12.95 17.08
C ILE A 435 -40.07 13.47 17.98
N ALA A 436 -39.71 14.36 18.91
CA ALA A 436 -40.61 15.33 19.53
C ALA A 436 -39.97 16.73 19.37
N GLN A 437 -40.79 17.74 19.13
CA GLN A 437 -40.33 19.09 18.79
C GLN A 437 -39.81 19.86 20.02
N GLN A 438 -38.78 20.68 19.78
CA GLN A 438 -38.38 21.90 20.49
C GLN A 438 -38.59 22.00 22.01
N VAL A 439 -37.48 22.04 22.76
CA VAL A 439 -37.21 23.08 23.78
C VAL A 439 -35.74 23.53 23.68
N HIS A 440 -35.47 24.83 23.81
CA HIS A 440 -34.14 25.50 23.78
C HIS A 440 -33.74 25.98 25.20
N TYR A 441 -32.50 26.31 25.57
CA TYR A 441 -31.18 26.45 24.88
C TYR A 441 -30.12 25.55 25.59
N GLY A 442 -28.81 25.51 25.31
CA GLY A 442 -27.85 26.19 24.40
C GLY A 442 -26.42 25.74 24.80
N SER A 443 -25.29 26.20 24.23
CA SER A 443 -24.98 27.08 23.09
C SER A 443 -23.66 26.59 22.42
N HIS A 444 -23.01 27.37 21.55
CA HIS A 444 -21.65 27.12 21.00
C HIS A 444 -20.89 28.46 20.96
N GLN A 445 -19.57 28.50 21.17
CA GLN A 445 -18.79 29.73 20.90
C GLN A 445 -18.32 29.81 19.44
N LEU A 446 -18.62 30.94 18.81
CA LEU A 446 -18.22 31.32 17.46
C LEU A 446 -16.86 32.07 17.49
N PRO A 447 -16.12 32.15 16.36
CA PRO A 447 -14.93 33.00 16.29
C PRO A 447 -15.32 34.47 16.56
N LYS A 448 -14.44 35.21 17.24
CA LYS A 448 -14.67 36.61 17.66
C LYS A 448 -13.74 37.57 16.91
N LEU A 449 -14.24 38.76 16.60
CA LEU A 449 -13.43 39.84 16.03
C LEU A 449 -12.66 40.52 17.17
N ILE A 450 -11.33 40.53 17.11
CA ILE A 450 -10.49 41.36 17.98
C ILE A 450 -10.16 42.65 17.26
N LYS A 451 -10.25 43.78 17.97
CA LYS A 451 -9.78 45.09 17.55
C LYS A 451 -8.75 45.59 18.56
N VAL A 452 -7.67 46.18 18.08
CA VAL A 452 -6.61 46.80 18.89
C VAL A 452 -6.46 48.25 18.45
N CYS A 453 -6.40 49.17 19.42
CA CYS A 453 -6.34 50.62 19.20
C CYS A 453 -4.98 51.19 19.60
N ASP A 454 -4.60 52.35 19.05
CA ASP A 454 -3.44 53.12 19.52
C ASP A 454 -3.79 53.81 20.86
N GLY A 455 -2.92 53.66 21.87
CA GLY A 455 -3.13 54.22 23.20
C GLY A 455 -3.01 55.74 23.30
N ARG A 456 -2.61 56.45 22.23
CA ARG A 456 -2.40 57.91 22.23
C ARG A 456 -3.61 58.71 21.77
N ASP A 457 -4.41 58.17 20.84
CA ASP A 457 -5.58 58.83 20.27
C ASP A 457 -6.85 57.96 20.23
N GLY A 458 -6.74 56.67 20.56
CA GLY A 458 -7.85 55.72 20.61
C GLY A 458 -8.30 55.16 19.25
N ALA A 459 -7.62 55.49 18.14
CA ALA A 459 -7.98 54.99 16.81
C ALA A 459 -7.68 53.49 16.65
N VAL A 460 -8.53 52.76 15.92
CA VAL A 460 -8.34 51.32 15.67
C VAL A 460 -7.16 51.10 14.71
N ALA A 461 -6.10 50.47 15.20
CA ALA A 461 -4.87 50.21 14.45
C ALA A 461 -4.86 48.80 13.81
N PHE A 462 -5.58 47.83 14.37
CA PHE A 462 -5.60 46.45 13.88
C PHE A 462 -6.93 45.74 14.17
N GLU A 463 -7.46 44.95 13.22
CA GLU A 463 -8.59 44.06 13.46
C GLU A 463 -8.48 42.71 12.74
N GLN A 464 -8.87 41.60 13.40
CA GLN A 464 -8.95 40.27 12.80
C GLN A 464 -9.87 39.30 13.57
N MET A 465 -10.57 38.40 12.85
CA MET A 465 -11.33 37.28 13.43
C MET A 465 -10.38 36.20 13.96
N VAL A 466 -10.62 35.74 15.19
CA VAL A 466 -9.84 34.67 15.85
C VAL A 466 -10.74 33.73 16.64
N PHE A 467 -10.28 32.51 16.89
CA PHE A 467 -10.92 31.60 17.85
C PHE A 467 -10.20 31.78 19.20
N PRO A 468 -10.86 32.31 20.26
CA PRO A 468 -10.18 32.72 21.50
C PRO A 468 -9.39 31.60 22.18
N ALA A 469 -10.01 30.41 22.31
CA ALA A 469 -9.44 29.20 22.92
C ALA A 469 -8.11 28.69 22.32
N VAL A 470 -7.70 29.19 21.15
CA VAL A 470 -6.56 28.65 20.36
C VAL A 470 -5.66 29.73 19.75
N THR A 471 -5.86 31.01 20.10
CA THR A 471 -5.05 32.14 19.62
C THR A 471 -4.28 32.76 20.78
N THR A 472 -3.03 33.18 20.59
CA THR A 472 -2.17 33.71 21.68
C THR A 472 -1.79 35.19 21.49
N VAL A 473 -1.41 35.86 22.58
CA VAL A 473 -1.09 37.29 22.65
C VAL A 473 0.08 37.68 21.73
N GLY A 474 1.14 36.89 21.62
CA GLY A 474 2.28 37.16 20.74
C GLY A 474 2.05 36.73 19.30
N LYS A 475 1.18 35.75 19.04
CA LYS A 475 0.63 35.55 17.69
C LYS A 475 -0.15 36.79 17.25
N LEU A 476 -0.83 37.48 18.17
CA LEU A 476 -1.51 38.74 17.94
C LEU A 476 -0.49 39.92 17.77
N LYS A 477 0.50 40.09 18.67
CA LYS A 477 1.57 41.10 18.53
C LYS A 477 2.40 40.94 17.27
N GLY A 478 2.77 39.72 16.90
CA GLY A 478 3.51 39.44 15.66
C GLY A 478 2.71 39.82 14.42
N LYS A 479 1.40 39.52 14.40
CA LYS A 479 0.49 39.98 13.34
C LYS A 479 0.39 41.51 13.29
N ILE A 480 0.32 42.17 14.44
CA ILE A 480 0.28 43.65 14.55
C ILE A 480 1.59 44.26 14.05
N SER A 481 2.74 43.74 14.50
CA SER A 481 4.08 44.22 14.13
C SER A 481 4.35 44.08 12.63
N VAL A 482 4.02 42.93 12.03
CA VAL A 482 4.12 42.72 10.57
C VAL A 482 3.16 43.63 9.80
N LYS A 483 1.95 43.86 10.31
CA LYS A 483 0.92 44.68 9.66
C LYS A 483 1.24 46.19 9.71
N LEU A 484 1.81 46.67 10.81
CA LEU A 484 2.07 48.09 11.06
C LEU A 484 3.53 48.51 10.80
N GLY A 485 4.45 47.56 10.58
CA GLY A 485 5.86 47.84 10.33
C GLY A 485 6.64 48.33 11.58
N ILE A 486 6.01 48.28 12.75
CA ILE A 486 6.59 48.69 14.03
C ILE A 486 7.12 47.43 14.74
N SER A 487 8.36 47.46 15.25
CA SER A 487 8.92 46.34 16.01
C SER A 487 8.06 45.98 17.22
N VAL A 488 7.86 44.68 17.47
CA VAL A 488 7.20 44.16 18.69
C VAL A 488 7.78 44.69 20.00
N LEU A 489 9.05 45.14 19.99
CA LEU A 489 9.72 45.71 21.16
C LEU A 489 9.37 47.19 21.41
N ASN A 490 8.74 47.87 20.45
CA ASN A 490 8.50 49.31 20.48
C ASN A 490 7.04 49.67 20.85
N PHE A 491 6.20 48.67 21.16
CA PHE A 491 4.84 48.87 21.65
C PHE A 491 4.49 47.76 22.65
N VAL A 492 3.48 48.01 23.48
CA VAL A 492 3.02 47.09 24.53
C VAL A 492 1.51 46.91 24.37
N LEU A 493 1.00 45.67 24.50
CA LEU A 493 -0.44 45.41 24.53
C LEU A 493 -0.93 45.44 25.97
N GLN A 494 -2.17 45.89 26.15
CA GLN A 494 -2.84 45.98 27.44
C GLN A 494 -4.32 45.60 27.24
N THR A 495 -4.93 45.02 28.25
CA THR A 495 -6.38 44.71 28.31
C THR A 495 -7.03 45.47 29.46
N MET A 496 -8.31 45.81 29.30
CA MET A 496 -9.13 46.34 30.39
C MET A 496 -9.95 45.20 30.97
N LEU A 497 -9.74 44.92 32.25
CA LEU A 497 -10.52 43.93 32.99
C LEU A 497 -11.90 44.50 33.33
N GLY A 498 -12.86 43.61 33.63
CA GLY A 498 -14.27 43.98 33.81
C GLY A 498 -14.58 44.90 35.00
N ASP A 499 -13.62 45.11 35.90
CA ASP A 499 -13.67 46.04 37.03
C ASP A 499 -13.12 47.44 36.69
N GLY A 500 -12.61 47.64 35.47
CA GLY A 500 -12.01 48.90 35.01
C GLY A 500 -10.51 49.02 35.27
N SER A 501 -9.85 47.97 35.77
CA SER A 501 -8.38 47.93 35.89
C SER A 501 -7.70 47.60 34.55
N VAL A 502 -6.49 48.11 34.34
CA VAL A 502 -5.66 47.82 33.16
C VAL A 502 -4.66 46.73 33.51
N GLU A 503 -4.67 45.63 32.77
CA GLU A 503 -3.62 44.61 32.80
C GLU A 503 -2.73 44.71 31.56
N ILE A 504 -1.42 44.52 31.73
CA ILE A 504 -0.46 44.58 30.63
C ILE A 504 -0.27 43.18 30.07
N LEU A 505 -0.63 42.98 28.81
CA LEU A 505 -0.46 41.72 28.08
C LEU A 505 0.98 41.63 27.56
N ASP A 506 1.95 41.48 28.46
CA ASP A 506 3.37 41.35 28.12
C ASP A 506 3.78 39.91 27.75
N ASP A 507 3.08 38.87 28.22
CA ASP A 507 3.32 37.47 27.82
C ASP A 507 2.85 37.18 26.37
N ASP A 508 3.81 37.00 25.47
CA ASP A 508 3.60 36.70 24.05
C ASP A 508 3.11 35.26 23.76
N GLN A 509 3.07 34.34 24.72
CA GLN A 509 2.67 32.95 24.47
C GLN A 509 1.31 32.59 25.07
N GLU A 510 0.78 33.41 25.98
CA GLU A 510 -0.49 33.14 26.64
C GLU A 510 -1.68 33.14 25.67
N SER A 511 -2.63 32.22 25.89
CA SER A 511 -3.85 32.13 25.09
C SER A 511 -4.77 33.32 25.41
N ILE A 512 -5.49 33.81 24.40
CA ILE A 512 -6.42 34.93 24.58
C ILE A 512 -7.61 34.50 25.45
N GLU A 513 -7.89 33.20 25.62
CA GLU A 513 -8.84 32.71 26.64
C GLU A 513 -8.22 32.49 28.04
N GLY A 514 -6.90 32.65 28.20
CA GLY A 514 -6.20 32.49 29.47
C GLY A 514 -5.58 33.77 30.04
N SER A 515 -5.47 34.84 29.26
CA SER A 515 -4.59 35.99 29.54
C SER A 515 -5.25 37.20 30.21
N GLY A 516 -6.10 36.98 31.23
CA GLY A 516 -6.98 38.02 31.80
C GLY A 516 -8.08 38.50 30.83
N VAL A 517 -7.86 38.35 29.53
CA VAL A 517 -8.85 38.46 28.48
C VAL A 517 -9.92 37.37 28.67
N PHE A 518 -9.59 36.18 29.20
CA PHE A 518 -10.54 35.28 29.92
C PHE A 518 -9.97 34.39 31.11
N ASP A 519 -8.67 34.49 31.51
CA ASP A 519 -7.94 34.06 32.78
C ASP A 519 -7.76 32.57 33.27
N THR A 520 -6.51 32.02 33.36
CA THR A 520 -6.07 31.00 34.38
C THR A 520 -4.55 30.65 34.57
N VAL A 521 -3.55 31.27 33.92
CA VAL A 521 -2.18 30.66 33.79
C VAL A 521 -1.15 30.97 34.91
N SER A 522 -1.41 31.97 35.75
CA SER A 522 -0.39 32.65 36.60
C SER A 522 0.27 31.85 37.76
N PHE A 523 -0.06 30.57 37.97
CA PHE A 523 0.46 29.74 39.06
C PHE A 523 1.81 29.05 38.75
N LEU A 524 1.93 28.35 37.62
CA LEU A 524 3.06 27.44 37.34
C LEU A 524 4.42 28.15 37.16
N VAL A 525 4.41 29.42 36.77
CA VAL A 525 5.63 30.19 36.43
C VAL A 525 6.45 30.56 37.68
N LYS A 526 5.83 30.70 38.85
CA LYS A 526 6.54 31.10 40.09
C LYS A 526 7.50 30.03 40.62
N SER A 527 7.13 28.75 40.54
CA SER A 527 7.81 27.68 41.29
C SER A 527 8.95 26.98 40.51
N TYR A 528 9.18 27.32 39.24
CA TYR A 528 10.21 26.70 38.39
C TYR A 528 11.67 27.07 38.75
N LYS A 529 11.94 28.35 39.07
CA LYS A 529 13.32 28.85 39.31
C LYS A 529 14.02 28.18 40.50
N PRO A 530 13.40 28.01 41.69
CA PRO A 530 14.03 27.30 42.81
C PRO A 530 14.38 25.84 42.47
N LEU A 531 13.50 25.18 41.71
CA LEU A 531 13.53 23.76 41.39
C LEU A 531 14.75 23.39 40.53
N LYS A 532 15.12 24.25 39.58
CA LYS A 532 16.29 24.07 38.71
C LYS A 532 17.60 24.40 39.42
N ALA A 533 17.60 25.36 40.35
CA ALA A 533 18.77 25.70 41.16
C ALA A 533 19.19 24.55 42.10
N ALA A 534 18.22 23.80 42.64
CA ALA A 534 18.48 22.63 43.47
C ALA A 534 19.00 21.41 42.69
N ASN A 535 18.78 21.35 41.37
CA ASN A 535 19.14 20.21 40.50
C ASN A 535 19.82 20.70 39.19
N PRO A 536 21.10 21.12 39.26
CA PRO A 536 21.76 21.83 38.15
C PRO A 536 21.89 20.99 36.87
N ASP A 537 22.25 19.72 37.00
CA ASP A 537 22.56 18.85 35.85
C ASP A 537 21.35 18.03 35.36
N LEU A 538 20.25 18.00 36.13
CA LEU A 538 19.06 17.21 35.79
C LEU A 538 18.19 17.91 34.73
N PRO A 539 17.90 17.29 33.57
CA PRO A 539 16.99 17.87 32.58
C PRO A 539 15.54 17.83 33.11
N ILE A 540 14.93 19.00 33.31
CA ILE A 540 13.52 19.14 33.71
C ILE A 540 12.74 19.64 32.50
N LEU A 541 11.65 18.95 32.14
CA LEU A 541 10.81 19.27 31.00
C LEU A 541 9.36 19.49 31.46
N ILE A 542 8.88 20.73 31.36
CA ILE A 542 7.48 21.09 31.61
C ILE A 542 6.77 21.18 30.26
N ARG A 543 5.54 20.65 30.17
CA ARG A 543 4.67 20.75 28.99
C ARG A 543 3.24 20.98 29.43
N GLU A 544 2.52 21.84 28.72
CA GLU A 544 1.07 21.93 28.84
C GLU A 544 0.40 20.69 28.23
N CYS A 545 -0.64 20.20 28.92
CA CYS A 545 -1.43 19.04 28.53
C CYS A 545 -2.90 19.38 28.74
N SER A 546 -3.75 19.12 27.74
CA SER A 546 -5.21 19.21 27.87
C SER A 546 -5.81 17.82 28.02
N GLY A 547 -6.67 17.63 29.03
CA GLY A 547 -7.34 16.35 29.29
C GLY A 547 -6.47 15.25 29.91
N VAL A 548 -5.34 15.60 30.55
CA VAL A 548 -4.41 14.62 31.15
C VAL A 548 -4.11 15.00 32.61
N GLU A 549 -3.95 14.00 33.48
CA GLU A 549 -3.64 14.20 34.90
C GLU A 549 -2.20 14.72 35.09
N PRO A 550 -1.94 15.69 36.00
CA PRO A 550 -0.57 16.17 36.25
C PRO A 550 0.27 15.08 36.91
N MET A 551 1.42 14.76 36.29
CA MET A 551 2.29 13.64 36.66
C MET A 551 3.77 14.07 36.69
N LEU A 552 4.53 13.54 37.64
CA LEU A 552 5.99 13.56 37.67
C LEU A 552 6.53 12.29 37.02
N VAL A 553 7.45 12.42 36.07
CA VAL A 553 8.06 11.30 35.34
C VAL A 553 9.58 11.43 35.34
N MET A 554 10.29 10.37 35.71
CA MET A 554 11.75 10.30 35.75
C MET A 554 12.25 9.06 34.99
N ARG A 555 13.26 9.24 34.14
CA ARG A 555 13.94 8.14 33.41
C ARG A 555 15.37 7.96 33.92
N LEU A 556 15.75 6.71 34.10
CA LEU A 556 17.06 6.29 34.61
C LEU A 556 17.81 5.45 33.57
N ASP A 557 19.10 5.20 33.82
CA ASP A 557 19.95 4.41 32.93
C ASP A 557 19.38 3.00 32.66
N LYS A 558 19.72 2.45 31.49
CA LYS A 558 19.18 1.18 30.95
C LYS A 558 17.67 1.20 30.63
N GLY A 559 17.03 2.38 30.63
CA GLY A 559 15.67 2.54 30.11
C GLY A 559 14.55 2.27 31.11
N VAL A 560 14.83 2.36 32.41
CA VAL A 560 13.82 2.26 33.47
C VAL A 560 13.14 3.62 33.65
N GLU A 561 11.82 3.62 33.80
CA GLU A 561 10.99 4.83 33.96
C GLU A 561 10.11 4.73 35.21
N VAL A 562 10.05 5.82 35.99
CA VAL A 562 9.27 5.94 37.22
C VAL A 562 8.28 7.09 37.05
N GLN A 563 7.01 6.87 37.42
CA GLN A 563 5.93 7.85 37.29
C GLN A 563 5.15 7.99 38.61
N LYS A 564 4.73 9.23 38.94
CA LYS A 564 3.91 9.57 40.13
C LYS A 564 2.87 10.62 39.77
N SER A 565 1.65 10.52 40.31
CA SER A 565 0.64 11.58 40.17
C SER A 565 0.92 12.76 41.11
N LEU A 566 0.56 13.95 40.63
CA LEU A 566 0.59 15.22 41.34
C LEU A 566 -0.81 15.79 41.57
N LYS A 567 -1.86 15.04 41.20
CA LYS A 567 -3.25 15.47 41.33
C LYS A 567 -3.64 15.60 42.80
N ASP A 568 -4.39 16.66 43.11
CA ASP A 568 -4.92 16.99 44.44
C ASP A 568 -3.85 17.19 45.54
N LEU A 569 -2.56 17.27 45.18
CA LEU A 569 -1.46 17.57 46.12
C LEU A 569 -1.23 19.07 46.29
N SER A 570 -0.89 19.50 47.50
CA SER A 570 -0.51 20.89 47.80
C SER A 570 0.95 21.19 47.44
N GLU A 571 1.28 22.48 47.26
CA GLU A 571 2.63 22.93 46.89
C GLU A 571 3.76 22.42 47.83
N PRO A 572 3.59 22.34 49.17
CA PRO A 572 4.58 21.73 50.05
C PRO A 572 4.75 20.22 49.85
N GLU A 573 3.67 19.49 49.51
CA GLU A 573 3.70 18.04 49.32
C GLU A 573 4.41 17.66 48.02
N ILE A 574 4.13 18.39 46.93
CA ILE A 574 4.84 18.26 45.65
C ILE A 574 6.34 18.54 45.84
N THR A 575 6.68 19.57 46.63
CA THR A 575 8.08 19.92 46.93
C THR A 575 8.80 18.80 47.69
N ASN A 576 8.16 18.18 48.68
CA ASN A 576 8.73 17.04 49.39
C ASN A 576 8.91 15.80 48.50
N LEU A 577 7.96 15.52 47.59
CA LEU A 577 8.06 14.43 46.63
C LEU A 577 9.32 14.56 45.75
N LEU A 578 9.63 15.78 45.31
CA LEU A 578 10.77 16.10 44.44
C LEU A 578 12.12 16.13 45.15
N LEU A 579 12.14 16.39 46.46
CA LEU A 579 13.37 16.41 47.27
C LEU A 579 13.76 15.03 47.81
N SER A 580 12.91 14.01 47.65
CA SER A 580 13.19 12.63 48.06
C SER A 580 14.28 11.99 47.18
N LYS A 581 15.54 12.02 47.65
CA LYS A 581 16.70 11.45 46.95
C LYS A 581 16.70 9.92 46.98
N ARG A 582 17.04 9.32 45.84
CA ARG A 582 17.82 8.06 45.68
C ARG A 582 17.55 6.94 46.72
N ALA A 583 16.41 6.29 46.58
CA ALA A 583 16.15 4.87 46.86
C ALA A 583 14.79 4.59 46.17
N ASP A 584 14.67 3.72 45.18
CA ASP A 584 15.43 2.49 44.86
C ASP A 584 16.02 2.45 43.44
#